data_AF-A0A6I5CL64-F1
#
_entry.id   AF-A0A6I5CL64-F1
#
_cell.length_a   1.000
_cell.length_b   1.000
_cell.length_c   1.000
_cell.angle_alpha   90.00
_cell.angle_beta   90.00
_cell.angle_gamma   90.00
#
_symmetry.space_group_name_H-M   'P 1'
#
loop_
_entity.id
_entity.type
_entity.pdbx_description
1 polymer ?
#
loop_
_entity_poly.entity_id
_entity_poly.type
_entity_poly.pdbx_seq_one_letter_code
_entity_poly.pdbx_strand_id
1 'polypeptide(L)'
;MPRGRHRHSPPLHRLLPPTAIAGVSVVCALGPWVFTAPVVLRSLAAAAAVTAVAGAVVLRRWDTQAGRRVADLTRARASDEWRFEERVAELESDLEESRALRSRLEQKLRAKRSELARLRNEHAALLRRYATAETERASALEGRRLLELEAATDLPALPAAPNAQAVPA
;
A
#
# COMPACT_ATOMS: atom_id res chain seq x y z
N MET A 1 -8.77 10.54 5.19
CA MET A 1 -10.04 10.40 5.92
C MET A 1 -11.00 11.50 5.49
N PRO A 2 -11.97 11.23 4.59
CA PRO A 2 -12.83 12.29 4.09
C PRO A 2 -13.91 12.66 5.10
N ARG A 3 -13.94 13.96 5.36
CA ARG A 3 -14.88 14.72 6.18
C ARG A 3 -16.22 14.79 5.45
N GLY A 4 -17.32 14.48 6.14
CA GLY A 4 -18.65 14.53 5.52
C GLY A 4 -19.81 14.28 6.48
N ARG A 5 -19.66 14.63 7.76
CA ARG A 5 -20.78 14.63 8.73
C ARG A 5 -21.39 16.03 8.79
N HIS A 6 -22.05 16.46 7.71
CA HIS A 6 -22.84 17.68 7.75
C HIS A 6 -24.16 17.51 7.00
N ARG A 7 -25.21 17.97 7.67
CA ARG A 7 -26.58 18.24 7.20
C ARG A 7 -27.56 17.07 7.30
N HIS A 8 -27.79 16.65 8.53
CA HIS A 8 -29.15 16.26 8.97
C HIS A 8 -29.71 17.38 9.84
N SER A 9 -29.96 18.54 9.25
CA SER A 9 -30.93 19.49 9.82
C SER A 9 -32.33 18.93 9.48
N PRO A 10 -33.13 18.50 10.47
CA PRO A 10 -34.50 18.07 10.21
C PRO A 10 -35.24 19.25 9.60
N PRO A 11 -35.80 19.12 8.39
CA PRO A 11 -36.26 20.29 7.69
C PRO A 11 -37.59 20.75 8.29
N LEU A 12 -37.65 22.02 8.67
CA LEU A 12 -38.82 22.69 9.27
C LEU A 12 -40.13 22.47 8.48
N HIS A 13 -40.07 22.14 7.18
CA HIS A 13 -41.24 21.80 6.38
C HIS A 13 -41.95 20.51 6.81
N ARG A 14 -41.31 19.64 7.62
CA ARG A 14 -41.92 18.42 8.17
C ARG A 14 -42.92 18.69 9.29
N LEU A 15 -42.88 19.87 9.91
CA LEU A 15 -43.76 20.25 11.01
C LEU A 15 -45.01 21.02 10.55
N LEU A 16 -45.05 21.48 9.30
CA LEU A 16 -46.22 22.19 8.74
C LEU A 16 -47.49 21.31 8.66
N PRO A 17 -47.41 20.02 8.27
CA PRO A 17 -48.61 19.17 8.27
C PRO A 17 -49.22 18.92 9.66
N PRO A 18 -48.45 18.54 10.71
CA PRO A 18 -49.03 18.28 12.04
C PRO A 18 -49.56 19.54 12.73
N THR A 19 -48.93 20.70 12.54
CA THR A 19 -49.44 21.96 13.14
C THR A 19 -50.73 22.43 12.49
N ALA A 20 -50.91 22.20 11.18
CA ALA A 20 -52.17 22.49 10.50
C ALA A 20 -53.32 21.64 11.06
N ILE A 21 -53.10 20.34 11.29
CA ILE A 21 -54.11 19.44 11.86
C ILE A 21 -54.46 19.86 13.30
N ALA A 22 -53.45 20.22 14.11
CA ALA A 22 -53.65 20.74 15.46
C ALA A 22 -54.42 22.08 15.46
N GLY A 23 -54.12 22.97 14.51
CA GLY A 23 -54.83 24.25 14.37
C GLY A 23 -56.31 24.07 14.05
N VAL A 24 -56.65 23.14 13.14
CA VAL A 24 -58.06 22.88 12.80
C VAL A 24 -58.80 22.20 13.96
N SER A 25 -58.15 21.33 14.76
CA SER A 25 -58.83 20.73 15.93
C SER A 25 -59.12 21.75 17.04
N VAL A 26 -58.22 22.71 17.27
CA VAL A 26 -58.42 23.79 18.25
C VAL A 26 -59.56 24.73 17.82
N VAL A 27 -59.61 25.10 16.54
CA VAL A 27 -60.73 25.90 16.00
C VAL A 27 -62.06 25.15 16.15
N CYS A 28 -62.04 23.84 15.92
CA CYS A 28 -63.21 22.98 16.11
C CYS A 28 -63.60 22.86 17.60
N ALA A 29 -62.66 22.84 18.54
CA ALA A 29 -62.97 22.75 19.97
C ALA A 29 -63.51 24.05 20.58
N LEU A 30 -63.12 25.21 20.04
CA LEU A 30 -63.53 26.53 20.55
C LEU A 30 -64.82 27.06 19.93
N GLY A 31 -65.20 26.59 18.73
CA GLY A 31 -66.44 26.96 18.05
C GLY A 31 -67.77 26.76 18.83
N PRO A 32 -67.95 25.68 19.63
CA PRO A 32 -69.21 25.46 20.35
C PRO A 32 -69.42 26.41 21.52
N TRP A 33 -68.35 26.98 22.07
CA TRP A 33 -68.41 27.88 23.23
C TRP A 33 -69.05 29.24 22.90
N VAL A 34 -69.21 29.56 21.62
CA VAL A 34 -69.73 30.85 21.16
C VAL A 34 -71.18 30.75 20.65
N PHE A 35 -71.70 29.57 20.30
CA PHE A 35 -73.04 29.43 19.68
C PHE A 35 -73.82 28.18 20.13
N THR A 36 -75.07 28.38 20.59
CA THR A 36 -75.92 27.39 21.27
C THR A 36 -76.97 26.70 20.38
N ALA A 37 -76.87 26.81 19.05
CA ALA A 37 -77.85 26.22 18.12
C ALA A 37 -77.52 24.76 17.72
N PRO A 38 -78.50 23.84 17.59
CA PRO A 38 -78.28 22.41 17.31
C PRO A 38 -77.67 22.13 15.92
N VAL A 39 -77.75 23.08 15.00
CA VAL A 39 -77.06 23.03 13.70
C VAL A 39 -75.56 23.21 13.87
N VAL A 40 -75.13 24.00 14.86
CA VAL A 40 -73.72 24.26 15.17
C VAL A 40 -73.05 23.04 15.78
N LEU A 41 -73.73 22.31 16.66
CA LEU A 41 -73.19 21.05 17.21
C LEU A 41 -72.92 20.01 16.10
N ARG A 42 -73.82 19.92 15.11
CA ARG A 42 -73.68 18.96 14.00
C ARG A 42 -72.58 19.36 13.01
N SER A 43 -72.47 20.65 12.67
CA SER A 43 -71.40 21.13 11.79
C SER A 43 -70.03 20.95 12.42
N LEU A 44 -69.94 21.09 13.74
CA LEU A 44 -68.70 20.89 14.49
C LEU A 44 -68.29 19.43 14.59
N ALA A 45 -69.24 18.53 14.85
CA ALA A 45 -68.98 17.09 14.81
C ALA A 45 -68.53 16.65 13.41
N ALA A 46 -69.14 17.20 12.36
CA ALA A 46 -68.71 16.95 10.98
C ALA A 46 -67.29 17.46 10.71
N ALA A 47 -66.94 18.66 11.21
CA ALA A 47 -65.59 19.20 11.09
C ALA A 47 -64.55 18.36 11.86
N ALA A 48 -64.87 17.88 13.07
CA ALA A 48 -64.02 16.98 13.84
C ALA A 48 -63.81 15.62 13.14
N ALA A 49 -64.84 15.08 12.49
CA ALA A 49 -64.70 13.87 11.69
C ALA A 49 -63.77 14.09 10.47
N VAL A 50 -63.91 15.23 9.79
CA VAL A 50 -63.05 15.57 8.64
C VAL A 50 -61.59 15.76 9.07
N THR A 51 -61.31 16.39 10.22
CA THR A 51 -59.93 16.53 10.73
C THR A 51 -59.33 15.20 11.14
N ALA A 52 -60.10 14.31 11.77
CA ALA A 52 -59.65 12.97 12.14
C ALA A 52 -59.29 12.15 10.88
N VAL A 53 -60.13 12.20 9.85
CA VAL A 53 -59.86 11.52 8.57
C VAL A 53 -58.64 12.12 7.88
N ALA A 54 -58.50 13.44 7.85
CA ALA A 54 -57.34 14.11 7.28
C ALA A 54 -56.04 13.73 8.02
N GLY A 55 -56.06 13.71 9.35
CA GLY A 55 -54.94 13.28 10.18
C GLY A 55 -54.55 11.82 9.91
N ALA A 56 -55.53 10.91 9.85
CA ALA A 56 -55.29 9.51 9.53
C ALA A 56 -54.66 9.32 8.14
N VAL A 57 -55.10 10.07 7.13
CA VAL A 57 -54.51 10.03 5.78
C VAL A 57 -53.08 10.56 5.77
N VAL A 58 -52.79 11.64 6.50
CA VAL A 58 -51.43 12.18 6.60
C VAL A 58 -50.50 11.18 7.28
N LEU A 59 -50.89 10.59 8.41
CA LEU A 59 -50.08 9.56 9.08
C LEU A 59 -49.81 8.37 8.15
N ARG A 60 -50.84 7.88 7.44
CA ARG A 60 -50.68 6.75 6.51
C ARG A 60 -49.79 7.08 5.31
N ARG A 61 -49.81 8.32 4.82
CA ARG A 61 -48.88 8.79 3.79
C ARG A 61 -47.45 8.91 4.32
N TRP A 62 -47.27 9.30 5.58
CA TRP A 62 -45.96 9.40 6.20
C TRP A 62 -45.33 8.03 6.45
N ASP A 63 -46.10 7.05 6.93
CA ASP A 63 -45.62 5.68 7.15
C ASP A 63 -45.13 5.04 5.84
N THR A 64 -45.91 5.21 4.76
CA THR A 64 -45.55 4.69 3.45
C THR A 64 -44.32 5.39 2.85
N GLN A 65 -44.14 6.69 3.06
CA GLN A 65 -42.95 7.42 2.62
C GLN A 65 -41.70 7.08 3.45
N ALA A 66 -41.85 6.89 4.76
CA ALA A 66 -40.75 6.48 5.64
C ALA A 66 -40.25 5.08 5.28
N GLY A 67 -41.15 4.13 5.04
CA GLY A 67 -40.79 2.77 4.62
C GLY A 67 -40.01 2.74 3.30
N ARG A 68 -40.43 3.54 2.31
CA ARG A 68 -39.72 3.67 1.03
C ARG A 68 -38.31 4.21 1.21
N ARG A 69 -38.14 5.29 1.99
CA ARG A 69 -36.82 5.87 2.25
C ARG A 69 -35.88 4.91 2.98
N VAL A 70 -36.38 4.12 3.94
CA VAL A 70 -35.56 3.11 4.62
C VAL A 70 -35.13 2.03 3.64
N ALA A 71 -36.03 1.54 2.79
CA ALA A 71 -35.71 0.55 1.77
C ALA A 71 -34.68 1.06 0.75
N ASP A 72 -34.77 2.33 0.35
CA ASP A 72 -33.79 2.95 -0.56
C ASP A 72 -32.43 3.13 0.11
N LEU A 73 -32.40 3.53 1.39
CA LEU A 73 -31.16 3.65 2.17
C LEU A 73 -30.50 2.29 2.44
N THR A 74 -31.28 1.24 2.71
CA THR A 74 -30.72 -0.10 2.90
C THR A 74 -30.16 -0.67 1.60
N ARG A 75 -30.85 -0.43 0.47
CA ARG A 75 -30.31 -0.78 -0.87
C ARG A 75 -29.03 -0.02 -1.19
N ALA A 76 -29.00 1.29 -0.92
CA ALA A 76 -27.79 2.09 -1.13
C ALA A 76 -26.62 1.60 -0.26
N ARG A 77 -26.87 1.31 1.03
CA ARG A 77 -25.85 0.74 1.91
C ARG A 77 -25.34 -0.63 1.43
N ALA A 78 -26.23 -1.50 0.98
CA ALA A 78 -25.82 -2.79 0.42
C ALA A 78 -24.94 -2.63 -0.83
N SER A 79 -25.27 -1.65 -1.69
CA SER A 79 -24.44 -1.35 -2.87
C SER A 79 -23.08 -0.73 -2.51
N ASP A 80 -23.04 0.08 -1.47
CA ASP A 80 -21.79 0.68 -0.99
C ASP A 80 -20.90 -0.39 -0.38
N GLU A 81 -21.45 -1.29 0.45
CA GLU A 81 -20.69 -2.38 1.05
C GLU A 81 -20.06 -3.27 -0.03
N TRP A 82 -20.83 -3.64 -1.05
CA TRP A 82 -20.30 -4.42 -2.17
C TRP A 82 -19.13 -3.71 -2.89
N ARG A 83 -19.23 -2.38 -3.09
CA ARG A 83 -18.14 -1.59 -3.67
C ARG A 83 -16.93 -1.47 -2.75
N PHE A 84 -17.14 -1.46 -1.44
CA PHE A 84 -16.05 -1.46 -0.48
C PHE A 84 -15.34 -2.80 -0.47
N GLU A 85 -16.07 -3.91 -0.47
CA GLU A 85 -15.52 -5.27 -0.59
C GLU A 85 -14.70 -5.42 -1.88
N GLU A 86 -15.21 -4.94 -3.01
CA GLU A 86 -14.49 -4.99 -4.29
C GLU A 86 -13.17 -4.19 -4.25
N ARG A 87 -13.20 -2.98 -3.68
CA ARG A 87 -11.98 -2.16 -3.51
C ARG A 87 -10.99 -2.77 -2.53
N VAL A 88 -11.48 -3.44 -1.48
CA VAL A 88 -10.62 -4.15 -0.54
C VAL A 88 -9.93 -5.32 -1.24
N ALA A 89 -10.68 -6.10 -2.03
CA ALA A 89 -10.10 -7.20 -2.82
C ALA A 89 -9.05 -6.71 -3.83
N GLU A 90 -9.31 -5.58 -4.51
CA GLU A 90 -8.33 -4.96 -5.43
C GLU A 90 -7.05 -4.55 -4.69
N LEU A 91 -7.17 -3.89 -3.54
CA LEU A 91 -6.01 -3.49 -2.73
C LEU A 91 -5.24 -4.68 -2.16
N GLU A 92 -5.92 -5.76 -1.79
CA GLU A 92 -5.29 -7.00 -1.34
C GLU A 92 -4.49 -7.65 -2.47
N SER A 93 -5.05 -7.70 -3.69
CA SER A 93 -4.35 -8.18 -4.89
C SER A 93 -3.11 -7.34 -5.19
N ASP A 94 -3.22 -6.01 -5.19
CA ASP A 94 -2.09 -5.11 -5.42
C ASP A 94 -0.98 -5.29 -4.37
N LEU A 95 -1.36 -5.52 -3.10
CA LEU A 95 -0.41 -5.81 -2.03
C LEU A 95 0.31 -7.14 -2.26
N GLU A 96 -0.38 -8.19 -2.69
CA GLU A 96 0.23 -9.47 -3.03
C GLU A 96 1.19 -9.34 -4.21
N GLU A 97 0.80 -8.61 -5.26
CA GLU A 97 1.65 -8.34 -6.42
C GLU A 97 2.92 -7.58 -6.00
N SER A 98 2.79 -6.53 -5.18
CA SER A 98 3.93 -5.76 -4.70
C SER A 98 4.90 -6.61 -3.86
N ARG A 99 4.37 -7.51 -3.02
CA ARG A 99 5.15 -8.46 -2.23
C ARG A 99 5.87 -9.47 -3.13
N ALA A 100 5.21 -9.96 -4.17
CA ALA A 100 5.82 -10.85 -5.16
C ALA A 100 6.94 -10.15 -5.96
N LEU A 101 6.76 -8.88 -6.34
CA LEU A 101 7.81 -8.10 -6.98
C LEU A 101 9.00 -7.87 -6.04
N ARG A 102 8.73 -7.51 -4.79
CA ARG A 102 9.78 -7.32 -3.78
C ARG A 102 10.60 -8.60 -3.58
N SER A 103 9.96 -9.75 -3.43
CA SER A 103 10.66 -11.03 -3.23
C SER A 103 11.53 -11.39 -4.44
N ARG A 104 11.04 -11.17 -5.67
CA ARG A 104 11.83 -11.35 -6.90
C ARG A 104 13.04 -10.43 -6.95
N LEU A 105 12.89 -9.16 -6.56
CA LEU A 105 14.01 -8.20 -6.52
C LEU A 105 15.04 -8.57 -5.45
N GLU A 106 14.59 -8.99 -4.27
CA GLU A 106 15.47 -9.46 -3.20
C GLU A 106 16.28 -10.70 -3.63
N GLN A 107 15.65 -11.65 -4.34
CA GLN A 107 16.34 -12.81 -4.91
C GLN A 107 17.40 -12.40 -5.94
N LYS A 108 17.05 -11.50 -6.88
CA LYS A 108 18.01 -10.97 -7.87
C LYS A 108 19.18 -10.27 -7.19
N LEU A 109 18.92 -9.47 -6.16
CA LEU A 109 19.95 -8.74 -5.42
C LEU A 109 20.86 -9.71 -4.65
N ARG A 110 20.32 -10.77 -4.05
CA ARG A 110 21.12 -11.84 -3.43
C ARG A 110 21.99 -12.56 -4.45
N ALA A 111 21.45 -12.89 -5.62
CA ALA A 111 22.21 -13.50 -6.72
C ALA A 111 23.34 -12.58 -7.20
N LYS A 112 23.11 -11.28 -7.36
CA LYS A 112 24.18 -10.34 -7.74
C LYS A 112 25.25 -10.18 -6.67
N ARG A 113 24.88 -10.23 -5.39
CA ARG A 113 25.85 -10.22 -4.29
C ARG A 113 26.73 -11.48 -4.29
N SER A 114 26.15 -12.66 -4.54
CA SER A 114 26.94 -13.90 -4.62
C SER A 114 27.82 -13.93 -5.86
N GLU A 115 27.34 -13.44 -7.01
CA GLU A 115 28.16 -13.27 -8.22
C GLU A 115 29.36 -12.35 -7.95
N LEU A 116 29.17 -11.18 -7.32
CA LEU A 116 30.26 -10.27 -6.99
C LEU A 116 31.27 -10.90 -6.03
N ALA A 117 30.80 -11.62 -5.00
CA ALA A 117 31.69 -12.34 -4.09
C ALA A 117 32.51 -13.42 -4.83
N ARG A 118 31.87 -14.15 -5.74
CA ARG A 118 32.53 -15.15 -6.59
C ARG A 118 33.60 -14.52 -7.47
N LEU A 119 33.31 -13.42 -8.19
CA LEU A 119 34.30 -12.72 -9.03
C LEU A 119 35.49 -12.21 -8.22
N ARG A 120 35.23 -11.68 -7.00
CA ARG A 120 36.31 -11.25 -6.10
C ARG A 120 37.20 -12.41 -5.67
N ASN A 121 36.62 -13.57 -5.39
CA ASN A 121 37.38 -14.77 -5.04
C ASN A 121 38.18 -15.30 -6.23
N GLU A 122 37.60 -15.30 -7.44
CA GLU A 122 38.29 -15.66 -8.68
C GLU A 122 39.48 -14.73 -8.95
N HIS A 123 39.30 -13.41 -8.77
CA HIS A 123 40.38 -12.43 -8.90
C HIS A 123 41.50 -12.64 -7.87
N ALA A 124 41.17 -12.88 -6.61
CA ALA A 124 42.15 -13.19 -5.58
C ALA A 124 42.91 -14.50 -5.88
N ALA A 125 42.22 -15.52 -6.41
CA ALA A 125 42.86 -16.76 -6.83
C ALA A 125 43.83 -16.56 -8.01
N LEU A 126 43.46 -15.74 -8.99
CA LEU A 126 44.33 -15.39 -10.12
C LEU A 126 45.60 -14.65 -9.65
N LEU A 127 45.46 -13.67 -8.75
CA LEU A 127 46.61 -12.93 -8.21
C LEU A 127 47.58 -13.85 -7.45
N ARG A 128 47.06 -14.80 -6.65
CA ARG A 128 47.90 -15.79 -5.97
C ARG A 128 48.66 -16.67 -6.97
N ARG A 129 47.97 -17.16 -8.01
CA ARG A 129 48.61 -17.98 -9.07
C ARG A 129 49.66 -17.21 -9.87
N TYR A 130 49.42 -15.93 -10.13
CA TYR A 130 50.39 -15.07 -10.80
C TYR A 130 51.62 -14.83 -9.91
N ALA A 131 51.40 -14.51 -8.63
CA ALA A 131 52.48 -14.33 -7.67
C ALA A 131 53.32 -15.60 -7.50
N THR A 132 52.70 -16.79 -7.40
CA THR A 132 53.43 -18.06 -7.33
C THR A 132 54.24 -18.31 -8.59
N ALA A 133 53.65 -18.09 -9.78
CA ALA A 133 54.36 -18.26 -11.04
C ALA A 133 55.56 -17.30 -11.15
N GLU A 134 55.46 -16.07 -10.66
CA GLU A 134 56.56 -15.12 -10.67
C GLU A 134 57.65 -15.47 -9.66
N THR A 135 57.30 -15.98 -8.47
CA THR A 135 58.29 -16.51 -7.51
C THR A 135 58.99 -17.77 -8.01
N GLU A 136 58.28 -18.63 -8.73
CA GLU A 136 58.86 -19.82 -9.37
C GLU A 136 59.84 -19.42 -10.48
N ARG A 137 59.53 -18.39 -11.27
CA ARG A 137 60.45 -17.84 -12.27
C ARG A 137 61.70 -17.25 -11.62
N ALA A 138 61.55 -16.45 -10.56
CA ALA A 138 62.68 -15.85 -9.85
C ALA A 138 63.58 -16.91 -9.23
N SER A 139 63.01 -17.89 -8.52
CA SER A 139 63.77 -19.00 -7.93
C SER A 139 64.46 -19.88 -8.96
N ALA A 140 63.86 -20.10 -10.14
CA ALA A 140 64.52 -20.82 -11.23
C ALA A 140 65.75 -20.05 -11.79
N LEU A 141 65.68 -18.72 -11.86
CA LEU A 141 66.82 -17.89 -12.27
C LEU A 141 67.92 -17.86 -11.21
N GLU A 142 67.56 -17.74 -9.94
CA GLU A 142 68.53 -17.82 -8.82
C GLU A 142 69.17 -19.21 -8.74
N GLY A 143 68.40 -20.28 -8.92
CA GLY A 143 68.92 -21.64 -8.99
C GLY A 143 69.95 -21.81 -10.11
N ARG A 144 69.68 -21.26 -11.30
CA ARG A 144 70.66 -21.25 -12.40
C ARG A 144 71.93 -20.48 -12.05
N ARG A 145 71.81 -19.31 -11.42
CA ARG A 145 72.97 -18.51 -10.97
C ARG A 145 73.82 -19.24 -9.93
N LEU A 146 73.19 -19.92 -8.98
CA LEU A 146 73.91 -20.72 -7.98
C LEU A 146 74.67 -21.87 -8.63
N LEU A 147 74.05 -22.57 -9.58
CA LEU A 147 74.71 -23.64 -10.34
C LEU A 147 75.91 -23.12 -11.17
N GLU A 148 75.81 -21.93 -11.77
CA GLU A 148 76.94 -21.29 -12.48
C GLU A 148 78.09 -20.94 -11.53
N LEU A 149 77.79 -20.44 -10.33
CA LEU A 149 78.79 -20.13 -9.30
C LEU A 149 79.49 -21.39 -8.76
N GLU A 150 78.73 -22.45 -8.49
CA GLU A 150 79.27 -23.75 -8.06
C GLU A 150 80.17 -24.35 -9.15
N ALA A 151 79.71 -24.38 -10.40
CA ALA A 151 80.50 -24.86 -11.54
C ALA A 151 81.77 -24.02 -11.79
N ALA A 152 81.73 -22.70 -11.57
CA ALA A 152 82.90 -21.84 -11.69
C ALA A 152 83.91 -22.03 -10.54
N THR A 153 83.45 -22.44 -9.36
CA THR A 153 84.31 -22.72 -8.20
C THR A 153 85.01 -24.07 -8.33
N ASP A 154 84.36 -25.05 -8.96
CA ASP A 154 84.92 -26.39 -9.23
C ASP A 154 85.86 -26.45 -10.45
N LEU A 155 86.11 -25.32 -11.15
CA LEU A 155 87.16 -25.26 -12.17
C LEU A 155 88.55 -25.30 -11.49
N PRO A 156 89.39 -26.32 -11.74
CA PRO A 156 90.76 -26.33 -11.23
C PRO A 156 91.49 -25.08 -11.71
N ALA A 157 92.18 -24.38 -10.80
CA ALA A 157 93.05 -23.27 -11.14
C ALA A 157 94.12 -23.75 -12.14
N LEU A 158 93.88 -23.51 -13.44
CA LEU A 158 94.87 -23.73 -14.48
C LEU A 158 96.08 -22.85 -14.15
N PRO A 159 97.30 -23.42 -14.06
CA PRO A 159 98.48 -22.64 -13.75
C PRO A 159 98.64 -21.54 -14.79
N ALA A 160 98.90 -20.31 -14.31
CA ALA A 160 99.14 -19.16 -15.16
C ALA A 160 100.24 -19.50 -16.17
N ALA A 161 99.95 -19.26 -17.46
CA ALA A 161 100.91 -19.50 -18.54
C ALA A 161 102.22 -18.75 -18.25
N PRO A 162 103.40 -19.36 -18.47
CA PRO A 162 104.67 -18.71 -18.18
C PRO A 162 104.81 -17.45 -19.02
N ASN A 163 105.06 -16.32 -18.36
CA ASN A 163 105.45 -15.08 -19.01
C ASN A 163 106.75 -15.32 -19.81
N ALA A 164 106.64 -15.37 -21.13
CA ALA A 164 107.80 -15.29 -22.01
C ALA A 164 108.33 -13.85 -22.01
N GLN A 165 109.21 -13.55 -21.05
CA GLN A 165 110.12 -12.41 -21.16
C GLN A 165 111.23 -12.72 -22.17
N ALA A 166 111.65 -11.65 -22.85
CA ALA A 166 112.95 -11.42 -23.50
C ALA A 166 113.13 -11.88 -24.97
N VAL A 167 113.21 -10.88 -25.87
CA VAL A 167 114.31 -10.76 -26.83
C VAL A 167 114.63 -9.26 -27.03
N PRO A 168 115.83 -8.78 -26.63
CA PRO A 168 116.37 -7.49 -27.08
C PRO A 168 117.22 -7.69 -28.35
N ALA A 169 117.05 -6.81 -29.34
CA ALA A 169 118.04 -6.47 -30.37
C ALA A 169 117.70 -5.08 -30.93
#